data_AF-A0A9D6HZK9-F1
#
_entry.id   AF-A0A9D6HZK9-F1
#
_cell.length_a   1.000
_cell.length_b   1.000
_cell.length_c   1.000
_cell.angle_alpha   90.00
_cell.angle_beta   90.00
_cell.angle_gamma   90.00
#
_symmetry.space_group_name_H-M   'P 1'
#
loop_
_entity.id
_entity.type
_entity.pdbx_description
1 polymer ?
#
loop_
_entity_poly.entity_id
_entity_poly.type
_entity_poly.pdbx_seq_one_letter_code
_entity_poly.pdbx_strand_id
1 'polypeptide(L)'
;MRAFGSGRRMDGRERIAELLDAAVGRARALLDGGGMPPDEVSNVMMFYVLADHLLSAARAVDQPLNPATLAGGLRQLQARCSGTLADQRQRVEAALGEAENVDWDYRTA
;
A
#
# COMPACT_ATOMS: atom_id res chain seq x y z
N MET A 1 10.16 39.05 -8.25
CA MET A 1 9.03 38.15 -7.94
C MET A 1 9.36 36.77 -8.50
N ARG A 2 9.72 35.80 -7.66
CA ARG A 2 9.87 34.39 -8.06
C ARG A 2 8.59 33.66 -7.67
N ALA A 3 7.87 33.14 -8.65
CA ALA A 3 6.74 32.25 -8.42
C ALA A 3 7.29 30.96 -7.80
N PHE A 4 6.87 30.68 -6.57
CA PHE A 4 7.13 29.39 -5.93
C PHE A 4 6.38 28.31 -6.71
N GLY A 5 7.09 27.26 -7.09
CA GLY A 5 6.54 26.10 -7.77
C GLY A 5 5.34 25.57 -6.99
N SER A 6 4.23 25.37 -7.70
CA SER A 6 3.05 24.69 -7.21
C SER A 6 3.43 23.23 -6.95
N GLY A 7 3.92 22.95 -5.74
CA GLY A 7 4.01 21.59 -5.22
C GLY A 7 2.59 21.08 -5.09
N ARG A 8 2.12 20.36 -6.11
CA ARG A 8 0.83 19.67 -6.07
C ARG A 8 0.84 18.80 -4.82
N ARG A 9 -0.01 19.09 -3.83
CA ARG A 9 -0.25 18.13 -2.73
C ARG A 9 -0.69 16.86 -3.42
N MET A 10 0.11 15.81 -3.26
CA MET A 10 -0.27 14.49 -3.71
C MET A 10 -1.56 14.10 -3.00
N ASP A 11 -2.52 13.56 -3.75
CA ASP A 11 -3.73 13.00 -3.16
C ASP A 11 -3.33 11.80 -2.28
N GLY A 12 -3.96 11.65 -1.12
CA GLY A 12 -3.66 10.55 -0.20
C GLY A 12 -3.78 9.18 -0.85
N ARG A 13 -4.74 9.06 -1.79
CA ARG A 13 -4.91 7.87 -2.62
C ARG A 13 -3.69 7.58 -3.50
N GLU A 14 -3.14 8.60 -4.17
CA GLU A 14 -1.94 8.47 -4.99
C GLU A 14 -0.74 8.06 -4.13
N ARG A 15 -0.61 8.66 -2.93
CA ARG A 15 0.49 8.32 -2.01
C ARG A 15 0.41 6.88 -1.50
N ILE A 16 -0.79 6.41 -1.17
CA ILE A 16 -1.01 5.00 -0.80
C ILE A 16 -0.67 4.09 -1.98
N ALA A 17 -1.07 4.44 -3.20
CA ALA A 17 -0.75 3.66 -4.39
C ALA A 17 0.76 3.56 -4.62
N GLU A 18 1.54 4.64 -4.46
CA GLU A 18 3.01 4.58 -4.57
C GLU A 18 3.65 3.66 -3.51
N LEU A 19 3.20 3.77 -2.26
CA LEU A 19 3.70 2.94 -1.16
C LEU A 19 3.35 1.45 -1.38
N LEU A 20 2.16 1.15 -1.90
CA LEU A 20 1.76 -0.22 -2.20
C LEU A 20 2.47 -0.77 -3.44
N ASP A 21 2.69 0.02 -4.49
CA ASP A 21 3.42 -0.39 -5.69
C ASP A 21 4.85 -0.82 -5.36
N ALA A 22 5.54 -0.04 -4.51
CA ALA A 22 6.86 -0.42 -4.02
C ALA A 22 6.85 -1.72 -3.16
N ALA A 23 5.80 -1.92 -2.36
CA ALA A 23 5.63 -3.14 -1.56
C ALA A 23 5.37 -4.38 -2.46
N VAL A 24 4.54 -4.22 -3.49
CA VAL A 24 4.28 -5.25 -4.52
C VAL A 24 5.57 -5.60 -5.25
N GLY A 25 6.33 -4.59 -5.69
CA GLY A 25 7.61 -4.78 -6.37
C GLY A 25 8.62 -5.56 -5.52
N ARG A 26 8.71 -5.25 -4.22
CA ARG A 26 9.56 -6.01 -3.29
C ARG A 26 9.13 -7.47 -3.19
N ALA A 27 7.84 -7.72 -2.97
CA ALA A 27 7.33 -9.08 -2.79
C ALA A 27 7.47 -9.90 -4.08
N ARG A 28 7.26 -9.28 -5.24
CA ARG A 28 7.52 -9.91 -6.54
C ARG A 28 8.99 -10.29 -6.72
N ALA A 29 9.92 -9.38 -6.41
CA ALA A 29 11.36 -9.67 -6.50
C ALA A 29 11.79 -10.84 -5.60
N LEU A 30 11.14 -11.01 -4.44
CA LEU A 30 11.37 -12.16 -3.56
C LEU A 30 10.87 -13.46 -4.17
N LEU A 31 9.63 -13.47 -4.67
CA LEU A 31 9.04 -14.65 -5.31
C LEU A 31 9.83 -15.08 -6.55
N ASP A 32 10.28 -14.11 -7.36
CA ASP A 32 11.06 -14.36 -8.57
C ASP A 32 12.49 -14.84 -8.25
N GLY A 33 13.10 -14.34 -7.17
CA GLY A 33 14.46 -14.70 -6.76
C GLY A 33 14.59 -16.11 -6.17
N GLY A 34 13.51 -16.64 -5.59
CA GLY A 34 13.50 -17.96 -4.97
C GLY A 34 14.39 -18.07 -3.72
N GLY A 35 14.65 -19.31 -3.28
CA GLY A 35 15.57 -19.59 -2.15
C GLY A 35 15.02 -19.30 -0.76
N MET A 36 13.75 -18.88 -0.65
CA MET A 36 13.08 -18.66 0.63
C MET A 36 12.62 -19.99 1.25
N PRO A 37 12.61 -20.09 2.59
CA PRO A 37 11.94 -21.19 3.30
C PRO A 37 10.46 -21.31 2.91
N PRO A 38 9.86 -22.52 2.88
CA PRO A 38 8.47 -22.70 2.44
C PRO A 38 7.43 -21.87 3.23
N ASP A 39 7.65 -21.69 4.53
CA ASP A 39 6.83 -20.87 5.42
C ASP A 39 6.92 -19.37 5.08
N GLU A 40 8.09 -18.91 4.63
CA GLU A 40 8.25 -17.55 4.11
C GLU A 40 7.63 -17.36 2.72
N VAL A 41 7.72 -18.36 1.84
CA VAL A 41 7.08 -18.30 0.50
C VAL A 41 5.58 -18.05 0.63
N SER A 42 4.90 -18.76 1.53
CA SER A 42 3.47 -18.57 1.79
C SER A 42 3.17 -17.16 2.30
N ASN A 43 3.95 -16.67 3.26
CA ASN A 43 3.79 -15.31 3.79
C ASN A 43 4.00 -14.24 2.72
N VAL A 44 5.04 -14.37 1.90
CA VAL A 44 5.37 -13.43 0.81
C VAL A 44 4.31 -13.46 -0.29
N MET A 45 3.80 -14.64 -0.66
CA MET A 45 2.73 -14.76 -1.63
C MET A 45 1.45 -14.08 -1.15
N MET A 46 1.07 -14.32 0.11
CA MET A 46 -0.10 -13.68 0.70
C MET A 46 0.07 -12.17 0.86
N PHE A 47 1.28 -11.71 1.19
CA PHE A 47 1.62 -10.29 1.21
C PHE A 47 1.49 -9.68 -0.19
N TYR A 48 2.04 -10.33 -1.22
CA TYR A 48 1.96 -9.87 -2.61
C TYR A 48 0.51 -9.73 -3.08
N VAL A 49 -0.30 -10.78 -2.92
CA VAL A 49 -1.71 -10.78 -3.36
C VAL A 49 -2.51 -9.69 -2.66
N LEU A 50 -2.32 -9.52 -1.35
CA LEU A 50 -3.03 -8.49 -0.59
C LEU A 50 -2.56 -7.08 -0.99
N ALA A 51 -1.25 -6.86 -1.12
CA ALA A 51 -0.71 -5.57 -1.54
C ALA A 51 -1.17 -5.18 -2.94
N ASP A 52 -1.18 -6.13 -3.89
CA ASP A 52 -1.65 -5.93 -5.27
C ASP A 52 -3.15 -5.60 -5.32
N HIS A 53 -3.95 -6.32 -4.52
CA HIS A 53 -5.38 -6.03 -4.40
C HIS A 53 -5.63 -4.61 -3.86
N LEU A 54 -4.93 -4.22 -2.79
CA LEU A 54 -5.06 -2.89 -2.20
C LEU A 54 -4.53 -1.80 -3.15
N LEU A 55 -3.48 -2.09 -3.92
CA LEU A 55 -2.95 -1.18 -4.94
C LEU A 55 -3.97 -0.94 -6.05
N SER A 56 -4.58 -2.00 -6.56
CA SER A 56 -5.64 -1.91 -7.56
C SER A 56 -6.81 -1.08 -7.05
N ALA A 57 -7.25 -1.34 -5.81
CA ALA A 57 -8.29 -0.53 -5.16
C ALA A 57 -7.86 0.93 -5.00
N ALA A 58 -6.62 1.21 -4.63
CA ALA A 58 -6.09 2.57 -4.54
C ALA A 58 -5.97 3.24 -5.92
N ARG A 59 -5.84 2.52 -7.03
CA ARG A 59 -5.76 3.09 -8.39
C ARG A 59 -7.13 3.28 -9.07
N ALA A 60 -8.17 2.57 -8.64
CA ALA A 60 -9.50 2.57 -9.26
C ALA A 60 -10.31 3.87 -8.99
N VAL A 61 -9.91 4.99 -9.62
CA VAL A 61 -10.49 6.34 -9.38
C VAL A 61 -12.00 6.46 -9.65
N ASP A 62 -12.57 5.52 -10.39
CA ASP A 62 -13.99 5.42 -10.72
C ASP A 62 -14.83 4.73 -9.62
N GLN A 63 -14.19 4.07 -8.65
CA GLN A 63 -14.86 3.39 -7.55
C GLN A 63 -14.66 4.14 -6.23
N PRO A 64 -15.74 4.40 -5.47
CA PRO A 64 -15.63 4.94 -4.13
C PRO A 64 -14.88 3.93 -3.25
N LEU A 65 -13.76 4.39 -2.69
CA LEU A 65 -12.94 3.57 -1.80
C LEU A 65 -13.42 3.79 -0.37
N ASN A 66 -13.80 2.71 0.32
CA ASN A 66 -14.11 2.79 1.74
C ASN A 66 -12.79 2.83 2.55
N PRO A 67 -12.50 3.94 3.26
CA PRO A 67 -11.26 4.13 4.01
C PRO A 67 -11.07 3.09 5.10
N ALA A 68 -12.15 2.71 5.77
CA ALA A 68 -12.11 1.71 6.83
C ALA A 68 -11.77 0.32 6.28
N THR A 69 -12.27 -0.01 5.09
CA THR A 69 -11.93 -1.27 4.39
C THR A 69 -10.46 -1.27 3.97
N LEU A 70 -9.97 -0.16 3.40
CA LEU A 70 -8.56 -0.02 3.02
C LEU A 70 -7.64 -0.14 4.24
N ALA A 71 -7.94 0.60 5.32
CA ALA A 71 -7.19 0.53 6.57
C ALA A 71 -7.20 -0.89 7.17
N GLY A 72 -8.35 -1.58 7.10
CA GLY A 72 -8.45 -2.99 7.50
C GLY A 72 -7.51 -3.90 6.71
N GLY A 73 -7.46 -3.73 5.39
CA GLY A 73 -6.52 -4.45 4.51
C GLY A 73 -5.06 -4.12 4.82
N LEU A 74 -4.74 -2.83 5.06
CA LEU A 74 -3.39 -2.38 5.39
C LEU A 74 -2.90 -2.94 6.74
N ARG A 75 -3.78 -3.07 7.75
CA ARG A 75 -3.43 -3.75 9.01
C ARG A 75 -3.15 -5.24 8.81
N GLN A 76 -3.93 -5.91 7.95
CA GLN A 76 -3.64 -7.29 7.58
C GLN A 76 -2.31 -7.43 6.82
N LEU A 77 -1.96 -6.43 6.01
CA LEU A 77 -0.67 -6.39 5.31
C LEU A 77 0.47 -6.14 6.30
N GLN A 78 0.29 -5.24 7.27
CA GLN A 78 1.28 -4.94 8.33
C GLN A 78 1.59 -6.17 9.19
N ALA A 79 0.57 -6.98 9.51
CA ALA A 79 0.74 -8.22 10.27
C ALA A 79 1.66 -9.24 9.57
N ARG A 80 1.85 -9.11 8.25
CA ARG A 80 2.74 -9.94 7.44
C ARG A 80 4.15 -9.37 7.27
N CYS A 81 4.40 -8.15 7.75
CA CYS A 81 5.73 -7.51 7.75
C CYS A 81 6.65 -8.13 8.81
N SER A 82 7.10 -9.35 8.55
CA SER A 82 7.99 -10.16 9.37
C SER A 82 9.00 -10.90 8.49
N GLY A 83 10.08 -11.43 9.10
CA GLY A 83 11.12 -12.16 8.38
C GLY A 83 11.68 -11.34 7.21
N THR A 84 11.71 -11.96 6.02
CA THR A 84 12.17 -11.34 4.76
C THR A 84 11.37 -10.11 4.30
N LEU A 85 10.20 -9.84 4.89
CA LEU A 85 9.36 -8.65 4.64
C LEU A 85 9.43 -7.60 5.76
N ALA A 86 10.27 -7.77 6.79
CA ALA A 86 10.35 -6.84 7.90
C ALA A 86 10.67 -5.40 7.47
N ASP A 87 11.47 -5.24 6.40
CA ASP A 87 11.83 -3.95 5.81
C ASP A 87 10.64 -3.18 5.21
N GLN A 88 9.51 -3.87 4.95
CA GLN A 88 8.30 -3.25 4.41
C GLN A 88 7.42 -2.62 5.49
N ARG A 89 7.68 -2.87 6.79
CA ARG A 89 6.80 -2.41 7.88
C ARG A 89 6.55 -0.91 7.86
N GLN A 90 7.61 -0.10 7.80
CA GLN A 90 7.51 1.36 7.78
C GLN A 90 6.71 1.88 6.58
N ARG A 91 6.83 1.21 5.43
CA ARG A 91 6.10 1.57 4.21
C ARG A 91 4.60 1.29 4.35
N VAL A 92 4.24 0.14 4.90
CA VAL A 92 2.84 -0.22 5.16
C VAL A 92 2.23 0.66 6.24
N GLU A 93 2.99 1.00 7.29
CA GLU A 93 2.56 1.94 8.33
C GLU A 93 2.31 3.34 7.77
N ALA A 94 3.17 3.82 6.85
CA ALA A 94 2.94 5.08 6.17
C ALA A 94 1.64 5.05 5.35
N ALA A 95 1.39 3.96 4.61
CA ALA A 95 0.15 3.81 3.84
C ALA A 95 -1.09 3.74 4.75
N LEU A 96 -1.00 3.07 5.90
CA LEU A 96 -2.05 3.03 6.90
C LEU A 96 -2.32 4.42 7.48
N GLY A 97 -1.26 5.17 7.80
CA GLY A 97 -1.37 6.55 8.29
C GLY A 97 -2.07 7.45 7.29
N GLU A 98 -1.76 7.34 5.99
CA GLU A 98 -2.51 8.04 4.95
C GLU A 98 -3.98 7.59 4.94
N ALA A 99 -4.24 6.28 4.97
CA ALA A 99 -5.61 5.77 4.91
C ALA A 99 -6.50 6.23 6.07
N GLU A 100 -5.92 6.41 7.26
CA GLU A 100 -6.62 6.85 8.46
C GLU A 100 -6.78 8.38 8.57
N ASN A 101 -5.96 9.17 7.87
CA ASN A 101 -5.91 10.63 8.03
C ASN A 101 -6.30 11.42 6.77
N VAL A 102 -6.39 10.76 5.61
CA VAL A 102 -6.82 11.41 4.37
C VAL A 102 -8.33 11.62 4.40
N ASP A 103 -8.76 12.83 4.09
CA ASP A 103 -10.17 13.11 3.81
C ASP A 103 -10.48 12.54 2.43
N TRP A 104 -10.90 11.27 2.44
CA TRP A 104 -11.34 10.59 1.24
C TRP A 104 -12.62 11.27 0.80
N ASP A 105 -12.55 12.15 -0.21
CA ASP A 105 -13.64 12.99 -0.72
C ASP A 105 -14.98 12.21 -0.83
N TYR A 106 -15.70 12.07 0.29
CA TYR A 106 -17.09 11.64 0.35
C TYR A 106 -17.93 12.90 0.19
N ARG A 107 -17.78 13.58 -0.95
CA ARG A 107 -18.82 14.52 -1.35
C ARG A 107 -19.96 13.70 -1.89
N THR A 108 -20.83 13.35 -0.94
CA THR A 108 -22.26 13.07 -1.09
C THR A 108 -22.77 13.48 -2.47
N ALA A 109 -23.09 12.48 -3.30
CA ALA A 109 -24.07 12.64 -4.35
C ALA A 109 -25.47 12.70 -3.73
#